data_AF-A0A800K606-F1
#
_entry.id   AF-A0A800K606-F1
#
_cell.length_a   1.000
_cell.length_b   1.000
_cell.length_c   1.000
_cell.angle_alpha   90.00
_cell.angle_beta   90.00
_cell.angle_gamma   90.00
#
_symmetry.space_group_name_H-M   'P 1'
#
loop_
_entity.id
_entity.type
_entity.pdbx_description
1 polymer ?
#
loop_
_entity_poly.entity_id
_entity_poly.type
_entity_poly.pdbx_seq_one_letter_code
_entity_poly.pdbx_strand_id
1 'polypeptide(L)'
;MTHVALAAVMVSGTALVGWWAVPALGLAYGVWRGSRATPLAASGAAAMGWGALMAFNWVVGPTSELSELLGSVLRVPAWVLPLVTLAFPALLAGTSAVV
;
A
#
# COMPACT_ATOMS: atom_id res chain seq x y z
N MET A 1 -14.90 10.79 4.70
CA MET A 1 -14.18 10.56 5.99
C MET A 1 -13.65 9.13 6.14
N THR A 2 -14.37 8.11 5.65
CA THR A 2 -13.95 6.68 5.78
C THR A 2 -12.65 6.29 5.05
N HIS A 3 -12.34 6.87 3.89
CA HIS A 3 -11.15 6.48 3.12
C HIS A 3 -9.83 6.96 3.76
N VAL A 4 -9.82 8.15 4.36
CA VAL A 4 -8.64 8.68 5.06
C VAL A 4 -8.37 7.88 6.33
N ALA A 5 -9.43 7.53 7.08
CA ALA A 5 -9.30 6.66 8.25
C ALA A 5 -8.79 5.27 7.87
N LEU A 6 -9.31 4.66 6.80
CA LEU A 6 -8.84 3.36 6.31
C LEU A 6 -7.37 3.43 5.85
N ALA A 7 -6.98 4.49 5.15
CA ALA A 7 -5.59 4.71 4.77
C ALA A 7 -4.69 4.87 5.99
N ALA A 8 -5.10 5.61 7.02
CA ALA A 8 -4.34 5.76 8.26
C ALA A 8 -4.16 4.42 8.98
N VAL A 9 -5.19 3.59 9.03
CA VAL A 9 -5.11 2.22 9.60
C VAL A 9 -4.20 1.32 8.75
N MET A 10 -4.23 1.45 7.43
CA MET A 10 -3.32 0.72 6.54
C MET A 10 -1.86 1.14 6.78
N VAL A 11 -1.58 2.44 6.94
CA VAL A 11 -0.24 2.95 7.25
C VAL A 11 0.24 2.38 8.59
N SER A 12 -0.53 2.57 9.66
CA SER A 12 -0.12 2.18 11.00
C SER A 12 -0.01 0.65 11.14
N GLY A 13 -0.97 -0.09 10.57
CA GLY A 13 -0.92 -1.55 10.54
C GLY A 13 0.31 -2.06 9.80
N THR A 14 0.60 -1.50 8.62
CA THR A 14 1.77 -1.92 7.82
C THR A 14 3.09 -1.55 8.52
N ALA A 15 3.14 -0.39 9.18
CA ALA A 15 4.32 0.05 9.92
C ALA A 15 4.61 -0.84 11.15
N LEU A 16 3.57 -1.29 11.85
CA LEU A 16 3.70 -2.03 13.11
C LEU A 16 3.80 -3.55 12.94
N VAL A 17 3.05 -4.10 11.98
CA VAL A 17 2.87 -5.55 11.80
C VAL A 17 3.45 -6.03 10.47
N GLY A 18 4.01 -5.11 9.68
CA GLY A 18 4.56 -5.41 8.36
C GLY A 18 3.48 -5.63 7.30
N TRP A 19 3.90 -6.14 6.15
CA TRP A 19 3.07 -6.22 4.95
C TRP A 19 1.83 -7.12 5.06
N TRP A 20 1.80 -8.05 6.03
CA TRP A 20 0.63 -8.89 6.32
C TRP A 20 -0.58 -8.10 6.84
N ALA A 21 -0.38 -6.88 7.32
CA ALA A 21 -1.48 -6.01 7.71
C ALA A 21 -2.40 -5.67 6.54
N VAL A 22 -1.87 -5.52 5.32
CA VAL A 22 -2.65 -5.13 4.14
C VAL A 22 -3.76 -6.11 3.78
N PRO A 23 -3.50 -7.43 3.59
CA PRO A 23 -4.57 -8.38 3.31
C PRO A 23 -5.50 -8.57 4.50
N ALA A 24 -4.99 -8.56 5.74
CA ALA A 24 -5.80 -8.72 6.94
C ALA A 24 -6.81 -7.57 7.12
N LEU A 25 -6.35 -6.32 6.94
CA LEU A 25 -7.21 -5.14 6.99
C LEU A 25 -8.16 -5.06 5.80
N GLY A 26 -7.72 -5.49 4.62
CA GLY A 26 -8.59 -5.64 3.45
C GLY A 26 -9.75 -6.58 3.71
N LEU A 27 -9.47 -7.78 4.24
CA LEU A 27 -10.47 -8.78 4.62
C LEU A 27 -11.42 -8.22 5.68
N ALA A 28 -10.89 -7.65 6.77
CA ALA A 28 -11.71 -7.09 7.85
C ALA A 28 -12.65 -5.99 7.34
N TYR A 29 -12.16 -5.14 6.43
CA TYR A 29 -12.96 -4.09 5.80
C TYR A 29 -14.02 -4.67 4.85
N GLY A 30 -13.68 -5.72 4.10
CA GLY A 30 -14.59 -6.56 3.29
C GLY A 30 -15.79 -7.02 4.10
N VAL A 31 -15.53 -7.81 5.14
CA VAL A 31 -16.54 -8.38 6.05
C VAL A 31 -17.40 -7.30 6.70
N TRP A 32 -16.82 -6.17 7.08
CA TRP A 32 -17.55 -5.10 7.76
C TRP A 32 -18.49 -4.32 6.83
N ARG A 33 -18.06 -3.97 5.62
CA ARG A 33 -18.83 -3.12 4.70
C ARG A 33 -19.69 -3.92 3.72
N GLY A 34 -19.22 -5.08 3.24
CA GLY A 34 -19.95 -6.00 2.36
C GLY A 34 -20.56 -5.37 1.11
N SER A 35 -19.92 -4.35 0.52
CA SER A 35 -20.47 -3.57 -0.60
C SER A 35 -19.65 -3.75 -1.87
N ARG A 36 -20.28 -3.57 -3.05
CA ARG A 36 -19.57 -3.65 -4.34
C ARG A 36 -18.41 -2.65 -4.50
N ALA A 37 -18.44 -1.54 -3.76
CA ALA A 37 -17.37 -0.54 -3.78
C ALA A 37 -16.24 -0.83 -2.78
N THR A 38 -16.40 -1.82 -1.89
CA THR A 38 -15.45 -2.14 -0.82
C THR A 38 -14.07 -2.53 -1.35
N PRO A 39 -13.93 -3.38 -2.39
CA PRO A 39 -12.62 -3.73 -2.96
C PRO A 39 -11.85 -2.53 -3.50
N LEU A 40 -12.53 -1.64 -4.22
CA LEU A 40 -11.90 -0.44 -4.79
C LEU A 40 -11.44 0.53 -3.69
N ALA A 41 -12.27 0.70 -2.67
CA ALA A 41 -11.96 1.52 -1.50
C ALA A 41 -10.75 0.98 -0.72
N ALA A 42 -10.68 -0.34 -0.51
CA ALA A 42 -9.56 -1.01 0.14
C ALA A 42 -8.27 -0.89 -0.69
N SER A 43 -8.37 -1.06 -2.02
CA SER A 43 -7.25 -0.91 -2.95
C SER A 43 -6.64 0.48 -2.88
N GLY A 44 -7.47 1.52 -2.98
CA GLY A 44 -7.02 2.91 -2.91
C GLY A 44 -6.42 3.27 -1.55
N ALA A 45 -7.03 2.81 -0.46
CA ALA A 45 -6.51 3.05 0.88
C ALA A 45 -5.15 2.37 1.13
N ALA A 46 -4.98 1.14 0.64
CA ALA A 46 -3.72 0.42 0.74
C ALA A 46 -2.63 1.07 -0.12
N ALA A 47 -2.94 1.48 -1.35
CA ALA A 47 -2.01 2.22 -2.20
C ALA A 47 -1.57 3.54 -1.56
N MET A 48 -2.52 4.33 -1.03
CA MET A 48 -2.21 5.58 -0.35
C MET A 48 -1.38 5.36 0.91
N GLY A 49 -1.74 4.37 1.73
CA GLY A 49 -1.02 4.11 2.98
C GLY A 49 0.40 3.62 2.73
N TRP A 50 0.57 2.70 1.78
CA TRP A 50 1.90 2.23 1.40
C TRP A 50 2.73 3.32 0.71
N GLY A 51 2.09 4.17 -0.10
CA GLY A 51 2.73 5.34 -0.71
C GLY A 51 3.23 6.34 0.33
N ALA A 52 2.47 6.58 1.40
CA ALA A 52 2.91 7.43 2.50
C ALA A 52 4.13 6.84 3.23
N LEU A 53 4.14 5.53 3.48
CA LEU A 53 5.29 4.80 4.04
C LEU A 53 6.52 4.88 3.14
N MET A 54 6.33 4.71 1.83
CA MET A 54 7.40 4.84 0.85
C MET A 54 7.94 6.26 0.78
N ALA A 55 7.08 7.28 0.77
CA ALA A 55 7.50 8.68 0.80
C ALA A 55 8.32 9.00 2.06
N PHE A 56 7.91 8.47 3.22
CA PHE A 56 8.69 8.61 4.45
C PHE A 56 10.05 7.91 4.35
N ASN A 57 10.09 6.65 3.91
CA ASN A 57 11.33 5.89 3.76
C ASN A 57 12.21 6.37 2.60
N TRP A 58 11.68 7.16 1.67
CA TRP A 58 12.46 7.82 0.63
C TRP A 58 13.35 8.93 1.22
N VAL A 59 12.85 9.62 2.25
CA VAL A 59 13.57 10.73 2.91
C VAL A 59 14.49 10.24 4.02
N VAL A 60 14.04 9.27 4.82
CA VAL A 60 14.71 8.88 6.07
C VAL A 60 15.27 7.44 6.03
N GLY A 61 14.90 6.66 5.02
CA GLY A 61 15.18 5.23 4.97
C GLY A 61 15.95 4.80 3.71
N PRO A 62 16.09 3.48 3.50
CA PRO A 62 16.92 2.92 2.42
C PRO A 62 16.20 2.87 1.07
N THR A 63 14.99 3.45 0.95
CA THR A 63 14.16 3.28 -0.26
C THR A 63 14.77 4.01 -1.46
N SER A 64 15.38 5.18 -1.25
CA SER A 64 16.07 5.93 -2.29
C SER A 64 17.27 5.14 -2.84
N GLU A 65 18.18 4.69 -1.98
CA GLU A 65 19.36 3.91 -2.35
C GLU A 65 18.99 2.61 -3.08
N LEU A 66 18.00 1.87 -2.57
CA LEU A 66 17.51 0.65 -3.23
C LEU A 66 16.93 0.95 -4.61
N SER A 67 16.16 2.04 -4.73
CA SER A 67 15.53 2.43 -5.99
C SER A 67 16.55 2.92 -7.01
N GLU A 68 17.61 3.60 -6.58
CA GLU A 68 18.74 4.00 -7.44
C GLU A 68 19.50 2.78 -7.95
N LEU A 69 19.82 1.83 -7.06
CA LEU A 69 20.47 0.58 -7.42
C LEU A 69 19.65 -0.19 -8.46
N LEU A 70 18.37 -0.44 -8.17
CA LEU A 70 17.50 -1.18 -9.08
C LEU A 70 17.24 -0.41 -10.37
N GLY A 71 17.09 0.92 -10.30
CA GLY A 71 16.97 1.79 -11.48
C GLY A 71 18.17 1.70 -12.40
N SER A 72 19.38 1.60 -11.85
CA SER A 72 20.61 1.44 -12.63
C SER A 72 20.67 0.11 -13.38
N VAL A 73 20.20 -0.98 -12.75
CA VAL A 73 20.15 -2.33 -13.35
C VAL A 73 19.08 -2.41 -14.43
N LEU A 74 17.90 -1.87 -14.15
CA LEU A 74 16.73 -1.92 -15.03
C LEU A 74 16.74 -0.84 -16.12
N ARG A 75 17.70 0.11 -16.04
CA ARG A 75 17.80 1.29 -16.91
C ARG A 75 16.51 2.13 -16.94
N VAL A 76 15.94 2.36 -15.76
CA VAL A 76 14.76 3.22 -15.56
C VAL A 76 15.01 4.23 -14.44
N PRO A 77 14.29 5.36 -14.42
CA PRO A 77 14.37 6.30 -13.30
C PRO A 77 14.02 5.64 -11.95
N ALA A 78 14.76 5.96 -10.90
CA ALA A 78 14.62 5.36 -9.57
C ALA A 78 13.19 5.47 -9.02
N TRP A 79 12.49 6.59 -9.28
CA TRP A 79 11.12 6.83 -8.80
C TRP A 79 10.06 5.90 -9.42
N VAL A 80 10.37 5.20 -10.52
CA VAL A 80 9.41 4.30 -11.19
C VAL A 80 9.09 3.10 -10.29
N LEU A 81 10.08 2.54 -9.62
CA LEU A 81 9.93 1.35 -8.79
C LEU A 81 8.95 1.52 -7.64
N PRO A 82 9.08 2.55 -6.76
CA PRO A 82 8.11 2.75 -5.69
C PRO A 82 6.70 3.05 -6.19
N LEU A 83 6.52 3.59 -7.41
CA LEU A 83 5.19 3.77 -7.99
C LEU A 83 4.59 2.44 -8.46
N VAL A 84 5.38 1.60 -9.11
CA VAL A 84 4.95 0.26 -9.56
C VAL A 84 4.60 -0.61 -8.35
N THR A 85 5.37 -0.50 -7.26
CA THR A 85 5.10 -1.29 -6.05
C THR A 85 3.79 -0.92 -5.37
N LEU A 86 3.19 0.24 -5.64
CA LEU A 86 1.84 0.58 -5.13
C LEU A 86 0.74 -0.34 -5.66
N ALA A 87 0.96 -0.98 -6.82
CA ALA A 87 0.03 -1.96 -7.34
C ALA A 87 -0.09 -3.18 -6.42
N PHE A 88 1.00 -3.58 -5.76
CA PHE A 88 1.02 -4.73 -4.85
C PHE A 88 0.03 -4.58 -3.68
N PRO A 89 0.12 -3.56 -2.81
CA PRO A 89 -0.81 -3.40 -1.71
C PRO A 89 -2.23 -3.09 -2.18
N ALA A 90 -2.39 -2.40 -3.31
CA ALA A 90 -3.70 -2.13 -3.89
C ALA A 90 -4.43 -3.42 -4.26
N LEU A 91 -3.78 -4.28 -5.04
CA LEU A 91 -4.33 -5.57 -5.47
C LEU A 91 -4.53 -6.50 -4.28
N LEU A 92 -3.60 -6.53 -3.33
CA LEU A 92 -3.67 -7.39 -2.16
C LEU A 92 -4.85 -7.01 -1.26
N ALA A 93 -5.00 -5.74 -0.87
CA ALA A 93 -6.13 -5.31 -0.06
C ALA A 93 -7.46 -5.43 -0.82
N GLY A 94 -7.47 -5.06 -2.11
CA GLY A 94 -8.66 -5.13 -2.95
C GLY A 94 -9.20 -6.54 -3.07
N THR A 95 -8.34 -7.50 -3.41
CA THR A 95 -8.73 -8.92 -3.55
C THR A 95 -9.13 -9.55 -2.21
N SER A 96 -8.46 -9.19 -1.11
CA SER A 96 -8.86 -9.64 0.23
C SER A 96 -10.22 -9.09 0.67
N ALA A 97 -10.61 -7.91 0.17
CA ALA A 97 -11.86 -7.23 0.53
C ALA A 97 -13.08 -7.65 -0.30
N VAL A 98 -12.97 -8.68 -1.17
CA VAL A 98 -14.07 -9.20 -1.99
C VAL A 98 -15.07 -10.04 -1.17
N VAL A 99 -14.69 -10.43 0.05
CA VAL A 99 -15.51 -11.21 0.99
C VAL A 99 -16.77 -10.49 1.46
#